data_AF-A0A3G8CDH8-F1
#
_entry.id   AF-A0A3G8CDH8-F1
#
_cell.length_a   1.000
_cell.length_b   1.000
_cell.length_c   1.000
_cell.angle_alpha   90.00
_cell.angle_beta   90.00
_cell.angle_gamma   90.00
#
_symmetry.space_group_name_H-M   'P 1'
#
loop_
_entity.id
_entity.type
_entity.pdbx_description
1 polymer ?
#
loop_
_entity_poly.entity_id
_entity_poly.type
_entity_poly.pdbx_seq_one_letter_code
_entity_poly.pdbx_strand_id
1 'polypeptide(L)'
;MYTEVLIKIQKEWSEKAVLLMRELLPLMAPVSAFSEFNKRERQVLGELLSATARSTESAFLLSAYGQLWDADVIMRSVCEGTLKVLYILQSRESFRQRVEEFDTDLFEISLLKNDSKAQELLSAVTNPDDREWKPIKDLLISPEKRAEVNQRYDRKTRQELERRWGFTGLIAGLTNSGDPLFKGFTALLHEYSNASHIHHADCIGIGMPMERDLRSADERDSIHLAHLSRIISDGFGYFKFRVMTGYRFISYPSADAIKAMKLFESSFSALEDEYGDVYKRWMDIQYPS
;
A
#
# COMPACT_ATOMS: atom_id res chain seq x y z
N MET A 1 20.10 -4.41 -22.14
CA MET A 1 19.98 -5.75 -21.52
C MET A 1 20.81 -5.75 -20.24
N TYR A 2 20.22 -6.21 -19.13
CA TYR A 2 20.89 -6.24 -17.82
C TYR A 2 21.98 -7.32 -17.75
N THR A 3 23.00 -7.07 -16.93
CA THR A 3 24.11 -8.00 -16.72
C THR A 3 23.69 -9.17 -15.83
N GLU A 4 24.32 -10.35 -15.99
CA GLU A 4 24.07 -11.50 -15.11
C GLU A 4 24.38 -11.18 -13.63
N VAL A 5 25.40 -10.34 -13.40
CA VAL A 5 25.77 -9.86 -12.07
C VAL A 5 24.62 -9.04 -11.45
N LEU A 6 24.05 -8.10 -12.20
CA LEU A 6 22.92 -7.30 -11.72
C LEU A 6 21.70 -8.16 -11.40
N ILE A 7 21.36 -9.10 -12.30
CA ILE A 7 20.22 -10.01 -12.11
C ILE A 7 20.41 -10.85 -10.84
N LYS A 8 21.63 -11.32 -10.58
CA LYS A 8 21.96 -12.09 -9.38
C LYS A 8 21.79 -11.25 -8.11
N ILE A 9 22.39 -10.04 -8.07
CA ILE A 9 22.29 -9.13 -6.92
C ILE A 9 20.82 -8.80 -6.62
N GLN A 10 20.07 -8.42 -7.66
CA GLN A 10 18.67 -8.06 -7.55
C GLN A 10 17.82 -9.18 -6.95
N LYS A 11 18.03 -10.41 -7.45
CA LYS A 11 17.35 -11.60 -6.94
C LYS A 11 17.71 -11.86 -5.47
N GLU A 12 18.99 -11.86 -5.14
CA GLU A 12 19.46 -12.13 -3.77
C GLU A 12 18.88 -11.13 -2.76
N TRP A 13 18.92 -9.82 -3.05
CA TRP A 13 18.38 -8.80 -2.16
C TRP A 13 16.88 -8.94 -1.96
N SER A 14 16.14 -9.15 -3.05
CA SER A 14 14.69 -9.29 -3.03
C SER A 14 14.24 -10.54 -2.26
N GLU A 15 14.91 -11.69 -2.46
CA GLU A 15 14.59 -12.93 -1.75
C GLU A 15 14.87 -12.82 -0.25
N LYS A 16 15.99 -12.19 0.14
CA LYS A 16 16.27 -11.88 1.55
C LYS A 16 15.21 -10.96 2.15
N ALA A 17 14.78 -9.93 1.41
CA ALA A 17 13.73 -9.02 1.83
C ALA A 17 12.39 -9.74 2.07
N VAL A 18 12.01 -10.70 1.21
CA VAL A 18 10.81 -11.54 1.41
C VAL A 18 10.90 -12.34 2.71
N LEU A 19 12.01 -13.04 2.93
CA LEU A 19 12.20 -13.86 4.12
C LEU A 19 12.16 -13.03 5.39
N LEU A 20 12.92 -11.93 5.42
CA LEU A 20 12.95 -11.02 6.56
C LEU A 20 11.58 -10.39 6.83
N MET A 21 10.84 -9.95 5.81
CA MET A 21 9.50 -9.40 5.99
C MET A 21 8.58 -10.40 6.70
N ARG A 22 8.60 -11.67 6.26
CA ARG A 22 7.81 -12.75 6.88
C ARG A 22 8.20 -12.99 8.34
N GLU A 23 9.49 -12.96 8.66
CA GLU A 23 9.99 -13.07 10.04
C GLU A 23 9.54 -11.92 10.93
N LEU A 24 9.36 -10.72 10.37
CA LEU A 24 8.93 -9.54 11.10
C LEU A 24 7.41 -9.42 11.23
N LEU A 25 6.59 -10.06 10.37
CA LEU A 25 5.12 -10.01 10.44
C LEU A 25 4.54 -10.28 11.86
N PRO A 26 5.06 -11.25 12.64
CA PRO A 26 4.61 -11.49 14.02
C PRO A 26 4.75 -10.29 14.96
N LEU A 27 5.54 -9.26 14.62
CA LEU A 27 5.61 -8.02 15.41
C LEU A 27 4.24 -7.33 15.50
N MET A 28 3.32 -7.55 14.56
CA MET A 28 1.95 -7.01 14.63
C MET A 28 1.01 -7.84 15.53
N ALA A 29 1.44 -9.01 16.02
CA ALA A 29 0.57 -9.90 16.80
C ALA A 29 -0.07 -9.22 18.02
N PRO A 30 0.65 -8.45 18.85
CA PRO A 30 0.04 -7.78 20.01
C PRO A 30 -1.08 -6.81 19.64
N VAL A 31 -0.94 -6.09 18.52
CA VAL A 31 -1.96 -5.17 18.01
C VAL A 31 -3.18 -5.96 17.55
N SER A 32 -2.98 -7.03 16.78
CA SER A 32 -4.09 -7.88 16.30
C SER A 32 -4.84 -8.61 17.42
N ALA A 33 -4.16 -8.92 18.52
CA ALA A 33 -4.70 -9.64 19.66
C ALA A 33 -5.27 -8.73 20.77
N PHE A 34 -5.25 -7.41 20.57
CA PHE A 34 -5.60 -6.44 21.60
C PHE A 34 -7.00 -6.67 22.18
N SER A 35 -7.08 -6.81 23.50
CA SER A 35 -8.28 -7.29 24.19
C SER A 35 -9.49 -6.37 24.08
N GLU A 36 -9.27 -5.06 23.93
CA GLU A 36 -10.37 -4.10 23.78
C GLU A 36 -11.04 -4.15 22.39
N PHE A 37 -10.41 -4.80 21.40
CA PHE A 37 -11.04 -4.95 20.10
C PHE A 37 -12.15 -6.01 20.11
N ASN A 38 -13.31 -5.63 19.61
CA ASN A 38 -14.38 -6.56 19.29
C ASN A 38 -14.04 -7.38 18.02
N LYS A 39 -14.87 -8.40 17.73
CA LYS A 39 -14.63 -9.32 16.61
C LYS A 39 -14.50 -8.60 15.26
N ARG A 40 -15.34 -7.60 15.00
CA ARG A 40 -15.38 -6.84 13.75
C ARG A 40 -14.14 -5.97 13.58
N GLU A 41 -13.76 -5.24 14.63
CA GLU A 41 -12.55 -4.41 14.66
C GLU A 41 -11.30 -5.24 14.38
N ARG A 42 -11.18 -6.44 14.98
CA ARG A 42 -10.09 -7.39 14.69
C ARG A 42 -10.09 -7.88 13.26
N GLN A 43 -11.27 -8.18 12.71
CA GLN A 43 -11.40 -8.66 11.34
C GLN A 43 -10.92 -7.59 10.35
N VAL A 44 -11.44 -6.36 10.45
CA VAL A 44 -11.08 -5.25 9.55
C VAL A 44 -9.58 -4.98 9.56
N LEU A 45 -8.99 -4.88 10.75
CA LEU A 45 -7.55 -4.66 10.88
C LEU A 45 -6.76 -5.88 10.36
N GLY A 46 -7.20 -7.10 10.67
CA GLY A 46 -6.56 -8.33 10.21
C GLY A 46 -6.54 -8.45 8.68
N GLU A 47 -7.65 -8.10 8.02
CA GLU A 47 -7.78 -8.09 6.57
C GLU A 47 -6.86 -7.04 5.92
N LEU A 48 -6.83 -5.82 6.45
CA LEU A 48 -5.92 -4.76 5.99
C LEU A 48 -4.44 -5.13 6.16
N LEU A 49 -4.06 -5.67 7.33
CA LEU A 49 -2.69 -6.11 7.60
C LEU A 49 -2.30 -7.28 6.70
N SER A 50 -3.21 -8.22 6.47
CA SER A 50 -2.98 -9.36 5.57
C SER A 50 -2.90 -8.94 4.11
N ALA A 51 -3.73 -7.99 3.68
CA ALA A 51 -3.68 -7.44 2.32
C ALA A 51 -2.35 -6.73 2.06
N THR A 52 -1.94 -5.86 2.98
CA THR A 52 -0.67 -5.14 2.83
C THR A 52 0.55 -6.05 2.90
N ALA A 53 0.57 -7.05 3.78
CA ALA A 53 1.65 -8.05 3.84
C ALA A 53 1.79 -8.82 2.51
N ARG A 54 0.68 -9.31 1.96
CA ARG A 54 0.67 -10.03 0.66
C ARG A 54 1.12 -9.14 -0.49
N SER A 55 0.70 -7.87 -0.53
CA SER A 55 1.13 -6.93 -1.55
C SER A 55 2.63 -6.59 -1.42
N THR A 56 3.15 -6.42 -0.20
CA THR A 56 4.60 -6.21 0.00
C THR A 56 5.40 -7.40 -0.50
N GLU A 57 4.98 -8.62 -0.15
CA GLU A 57 5.63 -9.83 -0.65
C GLU A 57 5.58 -9.92 -2.17
N SER A 58 4.44 -9.60 -2.78
CA SER A 58 4.29 -9.60 -4.24
C SER A 58 5.21 -8.58 -4.92
N ALA A 59 5.35 -7.39 -4.35
CA ALA A 59 6.29 -6.38 -4.85
C ALA A 59 7.73 -6.87 -4.78
N PHE A 60 8.16 -7.49 -3.67
CA PHE A 60 9.51 -8.03 -3.55
C PHE A 60 9.76 -9.22 -4.49
N LEU A 61 8.76 -10.09 -4.69
CA LEU A 61 8.87 -11.17 -5.67
C LEU A 61 9.02 -10.62 -7.09
N LEU A 62 8.24 -9.63 -7.49
CA LEU A 62 8.40 -8.95 -8.79
C LEU A 62 9.79 -8.32 -8.93
N SER A 63 10.28 -7.70 -7.86
CA SER A 63 11.64 -7.17 -7.82
C SER A 63 12.70 -8.24 -8.03
N ALA A 64 12.53 -9.44 -7.48
CA ALA A 64 13.45 -10.56 -7.70
C ALA A 64 13.55 -10.96 -9.20
N TYR A 65 12.46 -10.80 -9.96
CA TYR A 65 12.40 -11.04 -11.41
C TYR A 65 12.70 -9.79 -12.26
N GLY A 66 13.12 -8.69 -11.65
CA GLY A 66 13.51 -7.45 -12.33
C GLY A 66 12.37 -6.62 -12.87
N GLN A 67 11.14 -6.93 -12.44
CA GLN A 67 9.93 -6.19 -12.79
C GLN A 67 9.74 -5.01 -11.82
N LEU A 68 10.76 -4.16 -11.66
CA LEU A 68 10.74 -3.08 -10.65
C LEU A 68 9.60 -2.08 -10.86
N TRP A 69 9.25 -1.79 -12.11
CA TRP A 69 8.16 -0.86 -12.44
C TRP A 69 6.78 -1.43 -12.09
N ASP A 70 6.57 -2.73 -12.29
CA ASP A 70 5.35 -3.40 -11.84
C ASP A 70 5.31 -3.53 -10.32
N ALA A 71 6.47 -3.78 -9.69
CA ALA A 71 6.59 -3.76 -8.24
C ALA A 71 6.16 -2.40 -7.65
N ASP A 72 6.50 -1.29 -8.30
CA ASP A 72 6.04 0.06 -7.92
C ASP A 72 4.51 0.22 -7.95
N VAL A 73 3.86 -0.34 -8.97
CA VAL A 73 2.39 -0.35 -9.05
C VAL A 73 1.80 -1.11 -7.85
N ILE A 74 2.40 -2.23 -7.46
CA ILE A 74 1.97 -2.98 -6.27
C ILE A 74 2.29 -2.20 -4.98
N MET A 75 3.41 -1.51 -4.90
CA MET A 75 3.80 -0.70 -3.75
C MET A 75 2.82 0.44 -3.45
N ARG A 76 2.09 0.95 -4.46
CA ARG A 76 0.96 1.87 -4.21
C ARG A 76 -0.10 1.25 -3.31
N SER A 77 -0.44 -0.01 -3.54
CA SER A 77 -1.42 -0.74 -2.72
C SER A 77 -0.91 -0.96 -1.30
N VAL A 78 0.39 -1.22 -1.13
CA VAL A 78 1.03 -1.31 0.19
C VAL A 78 0.97 0.03 0.93
N CYS A 79 1.31 1.12 0.23
CA CYS A 79 1.28 2.47 0.79
C CYS A 79 -0.15 2.86 1.20
N GLU A 80 -1.13 2.73 0.31
CA GLU A 80 -2.54 3.00 0.60
C GLU A 80 -3.09 2.18 1.77
N GLY A 81 -2.86 0.87 1.75
CA GLY A 81 -3.30 0.00 2.84
C GLY A 81 -2.63 0.37 4.17
N THR A 82 -1.37 0.79 4.13
CA THR A 82 -0.66 1.32 5.30
C THR A 82 -1.32 2.59 5.79
N LEU A 83 -1.53 3.59 4.94
CA LEU A 83 -2.18 4.85 5.31
C LEU A 83 -3.57 4.62 5.92
N LYS A 84 -4.35 3.66 5.39
CA LYS A 84 -5.64 3.25 5.96
C LYS A 84 -5.49 2.69 7.38
N VAL A 85 -4.54 1.79 7.61
CA VAL A 85 -4.23 1.27 8.95
C VAL A 85 -3.80 2.39 9.90
N LEU A 86 -2.89 3.26 9.47
CA LEU A 86 -2.41 4.38 10.29
C LEU A 86 -3.55 5.34 10.62
N TYR A 87 -4.41 5.64 9.65
CA TYR A 87 -5.55 6.52 9.84
C TYR A 87 -6.55 5.92 10.81
N ILE A 88 -6.89 4.63 10.69
CA ILE A 88 -7.77 3.95 11.65
C ILE A 88 -7.18 3.99 13.07
N LEU A 89 -5.89 3.68 13.22
CA LEU A 89 -5.21 3.54 14.51
C LEU A 89 -4.61 4.84 15.06
N GLN A 90 -4.79 5.99 14.39
CA GLN A 90 -4.20 7.26 14.82
C GLN A 90 -4.79 7.76 16.15
N SER A 91 -6.08 7.53 16.43
CA SER A 91 -6.74 8.01 17.64
C SER A 91 -7.76 6.99 18.16
N ARG A 92 -7.75 6.74 19.48
CA ARG A 92 -8.75 5.90 20.15
C ARG A 92 -10.15 6.50 20.09
N GLU A 93 -10.26 7.82 20.07
CA GLU A 93 -11.55 8.53 20.06
C GLU A 93 -12.31 8.29 18.74
N SER A 94 -11.61 8.41 17.61
CA SER A 94 -12.21 8.25 16.28
C SER A 94 -12.12 6.82 15.73
N PHE A 95 -11.45 5.90 16.44
CA PHE A 95 -11.19 4.53 15.99
C PHE A 95 -12.46 3.82 15.49
N ARG A 96 -13.50 3.74 16.32
CA ARG A 96 -14.72 3.01 15.99
C ARG A 96 -15.47 3.62 14.82
N GLN A 97 -15.52 4.96 14.78
CA GLN A 97 -16.09 5.68 13.64
C GLN A 97 -15.32 5.36 12.35
N ARG A 98 -13.98 5.37 12.38
CA ARG A 98 -13.16 5.08 11.21
C ARG A 98 -13.27 3.62 10.76
N VAL A 99 -13.44 2.69 11.69
CA VAL A 99 -13.76 1.28 11.36
C VAL A 99 -15.13 1.19 10.67
N GLU A 100 -16.16 1.84 11.20
CA GLU A 100 -17.50 1.88 10.58
C GLU A 100 -17.45 2.51 9.18
N GLU A 101 -16.78 3.66 9.03
CA GLU A 101 -16.64 4.34 7.74
C GLU A 101 -15.93 3.44 6.71
N PHE A 102 -14.85 2.77 7.11
CA PHE A 102 -14.06 1.93 6.22
C PHE A 102 -14.80 0.66 5.78
N ASP A 103 -15.38 -0.06 6.74
CA ASP A 103 -15.91 -1.40 6.54
C ASP A 103 -17.38 -1.41 6.10
N THR A 104 -18.19 -0.46 6.57
CA THR A 104 -19.60 -0.37 6.20
C THR A 104 -19.88 0.76 5.24
N ASP A 105 -19.56 2.01 5.59
CA ASP A 105 -20.03 3.14 4.78
C ASP A 105 -19.41 3.11 3.37
N LEU A 106 -18.09 2.95 3.27
CA LEU A 106 -17.42 2.85 1.96
C LEU A 106 -17.84 1.59 1.19
N PHE A 107 -18.12 0.48 1.88
CA PHE A 107 -18.58 -0.74 1.25
C PHE A 107 -19.96 -0.54 0.61
N GLU A 108 -20.92 0.00 1.36
CA GLU A 108 -22.28 0.27 0.87
C GLU A 108 -22.27 1.27 -0.29
N ILE A 109 -21.44 2.30 -0.21
CA ILE A 109 -21.23 3.27 -1.31
C ILE A 109 -20.65 2.56 -2.55
N SER A 110 -19.70 1.63 -2.35
CA SER A 110 -19.11 0.86 -3.44
C SER A 110 -20.11 -0.10 -4.10
N LEU A 111 -21.05 -0.67 -3.33
CA LEU A 111 -22.14 -1.49 -3.88
C LEU A 111 -22.98 -0.70 -4.89
N LEU A 112 -23.34 0.56 -4.60
CA LEU A 112 -24.08 1.41 -5.55
C LEU A 112 -23.31 1.62 -6.86
N LYS A 113 -21.99 1.81 -6.79
CA LYS A 113 -21.15 1.99 -7.98
C LYS A 113 -21.05 0.71 -8.81
N ASN A 114 -20.88 -0.43 -8.14
CA ASN A 114 -20.77 -1.73 -8.80
C ASN A 114 -22.10 -2.13 -9.46
N ASP A 115 -23.22 -1.92 -8.76
CA ASP A 115 -24.56 -2.12 -9.31
C ASP A 115 -24.80 -1.24 -10.55
N SER A 116 -24.44 0.05 -10.50
CA SER A 116 -24.55 0.94 -11.67
C SER A 116 -23.72 0.45 -12.87
N LYS A 117 -22.47 0.01 -12.65
CA LYS A 117 -21.61 -0.51 -13.72
C LYS A 117 -22.12 -1.85 -14.28
N ALA A 118 -22.63 -2.71 -13.40
CA ALA A 118 -23.22 -3.98 -13.79
C ALA A 118 -24.47 -3.76 -14.65
N GLN A 119 -25.34 -2.81 -14.28
CA GLN A 119 -26.50 -2.43 -15.09
C GLN A 119 -26.10 -1.89 -16.46
N GLU A 120 -25.11 -1.00 -16.52
CA GLU A 120 -24.59 -0.45 -17.78
C GLU A 120 -24.07 -1.56 -18.69
N LEU A 121 -23.25 -2.48 -18.17
CA LEU A 121 -22.74 -3.62 -18.93
C LEU A 121 -23.86 -4.53 -19.43
N LEU A 122 -24.81 -4.91 -18.57
CA LEU A 122 -25.94 -5.77 -18.94
C LEU A 122 -26.87 -5.12 -19.96
N SER A 123 -26.97 -3.79 -19.97
CA SER A 123 -27.75 -3.06 -20.98
C SER A 123 -27.06 -3.02 -22.36
N ALA A 124 -25.74 -3.22 -22.41
CA ALA A 124 -24.96 -3.14 -23.64
C ALA A 124 -24.83 -4.49 -24.38
N VAL A 125 -25.21 -5.60 -23.75
CA VAL A 125 -25.06 -6.95 -24.31
C VAL A 125 -26.36 -7.43 -24.97
N THR A 126 -26.25 -8.32 -25.96
CA THR A 126 -27.41 -8.76 -26.74
C THR A 126 -28.39 -9.60 -25.92
N ASN A 127 -27.89 -10.52 -25.08
CA ASN A 127 -28.70 -11.44 -24.28
C ASN A 127 -28.24 -11.40 -22.81
N PRO A 128 -28.66 -10.40 -22.01
CA PRO A 128 -28.24 -10.27 -20.60
C PRO A 128 -28.71 -11.45 -19.71
N ASP A 129 -29.66 -12.25 -20.20
CA ASP A 129 -30.16 -13.43 -19.50
C ASP A 129 -29.26 -14.66 -19.64
N ASP A 130 -28.29 -14.65 -20.57
CA ASP A 130 -27.38 -15.77 -20.77
C ASP A 130 -26.57 -16.11 -19.52
N ARG A 131 -26.18 -17.39 -19.40
CA ARG A 131 -25.50 -17.94 -18.21
C ARG A 131 -24.17 -17.24 -17.92
N GLU A 132 -23.46 -16.78 -18.96
CA GLU A 132 -22.17 -16.08 -18.84
C GLU A 132 -22.29 -14.75 -18.07
N TRP A 133 -23.47 -14.12 -18.08
CA TRP A 133 -23.72 -12.87 -17.38
C TRP A 133 -24.15 -13.05 -15.92
N LYS A 134 -24.31 -14.30 -15.46
CA LYS A 134 -24.70 -14.57 -14.06
C LYS A 134 -23.77 -13.90 -13.03
N PRO A 135 -22.44 -13.94 -13.14
CA PRO A 135 -21.56 -13.27 -12.18
C PRO A 135 -21.76 -11.75 -12.12
N ILE A 136 -22.13 -11.11 -13.24
CA ILE A 136 -22.44 -9.67 -13.28
C ILE A 136 -23.81 -9.40 -12.66
N LYS A 137 -24.80 -10.26 -12.90
CA LYS A 137 -26.13 -10.18 -12.27
C LYS A 137 -26.05 -10.34 -10.76
N ASP A 138 -25.13 -11.17 -10.25
CA ASP A 138 -24.91 -11.35 -8.81
C ASP A 138 -24.37 -10.07 -8.12
N LEU A 139 -23.91 -9.07 -8.88
CA LEU A 139 -23.50 -7.74 -8.36
C LEU A 139 -24.67 -6.75 -8.22
N LEU A 140 -25.82 -7.05 -8.84
CA LEU A 140 -26.99 -6.17 -8.79
C LEU A 140 -27.58 -6.18 -7.38
N ILE A 141 -27.97 -5.01 -6.89
CA ILE A 141 -28.66 -4.88 -5.60
C ILE A 141 -30.16 -4.66 -5.79
N SER A 142 -30.95 -5.04 -4.79
CA SER A 142 -32.40 -4.84 -4.84
C SER A 142 -32.76 -3.35 -4.81
N PRO A 143 -33.91 -2.94 -5.39
CA PRO A 143 -34.39 -1.56 -5.32
C PRO A 143 -34.51 -1.04 -3.87
N GLU A 144 -34.89 -1.91 -2.94
CA GLU A 144 -35.01 -1.59 -1.52
C GLU A 144 -33.65 -1.26 -0.91
N LYS A 145 -32.62 -2.10 -1.17
CA LYS A 145 -31.26 -1.83 -0.70
C LYS A 145 -30.69 -0.55 -1.33
N ARG A 146 -30.97 -0.30 -2.61
CA ARG A 146 -30.58 0.94 -3.27
C ARG A 146 -31.22 2.17 -2.61
N ALA A 147 -32.50 2.10 -2.28
CA ALA A 147 -33.21 3.18 -1.59
C ALA A 147 -32.64 3.42 -0.19
N GLU A 148 -32.39 2.35 0.58
CA GLU A 148 -31.76 2.39 1.90
C GLU A 148 -30.41 3.11 1.88
N VAL A 149 -29.49 2.72 0.99
CA VAL A 149 -28.17 3.34 0.91
C VAL A 149 -28.24 4.81 0.46
N ASN A 150 -29.12 5.14 -0.50
CA ASN A 150 -29.29 6.55 -0.92
C ASN A 150 -29.96 7.42 0.16
N GLN A 151 -30.77 6.83 1.05
CA GLN A 151 -31.34 7.54 2.18
C GLN A 151 -30.29 7.79 3.27
N ARG A 152 -29.40 6.81 3.52
CA ARG A 152 -28.34 6.92 4.53
C ARG A 152 -27.20 7.86 4.09
N TYR A 153 -26.85 7.86 2.81
CA TYR A 153 -25.77 8.68 2.26
C TYR A 153 -26.24 9.50 1.06
N ASP A 154 -26.45 10.79 1.30
CA ASP A 154 -26.69 11.72 0.20
C ASP A 154 -25.44 11.83 -0.72
N ARG A 155 -25.59 12.49 -1.88
CA ARG A 155 -24.48 12.64 -2.83
C ARG A 155 -23.26 13.35 -2.22
N LYS A 156 -23.47 14.34 -1.36
CA LYS A 156 -22.40 15.14 -0.77
C LYS A 156 -21.64 14.32 0.26
N THR A 157 -22.33 13.62 1.16
CA THR A 157 -21.75 12.71 2.15
C THR A 157 -20.90 11.64 1.48
N ARG A 158 -21.39 11.04 0.38
CA ARG A 158 -20.62 10.06 -0.39
C ARG A 158 -19.31 10.63 -0.92
N GLN A 159 -19.37 11.79 -1.57
CA GLN A 159 -18.17 12.44 -2.11
C GLN A 159 -17.19 12.83 -1.00
N GLU A 160 -17.68 13.28 0.15
CA GLU A 160 -16.84 13.64 1.29
C GLU A 160 -16.13 12.44 1.92
N LEU A 161 -16.83 11.31 2.09
CA LEU A 161 -16.25 10.05 2.57
C LEU A 161 -15.18 9.53 1.61
N GLU A 162 -15.49 9.46 0.32
CA GLU A 162 -14.55 9.01 -0.71
C GLU A 162 -13.32 9.90 -0.79
N ARG A 163 -13.50 11.23 -0.72
CA ARG A 163 -12.38 12.17 -0.70
C ARG A 163 -11.50 11.99 0.52
N ARG A 164 -12.08 11.74 1.70
CA ARG A 164 -11.35 11.56 2.96
C ARG A 164 -10.54 10.27 2.97
N TRP A 165 -11.12 9.19 2.44
CA TRP A 165 -10.51 7.86 2.39
C TRP A 165 -9.67 7.62 1.13
N GLY A 166 -9.69 8.54 0.17
CA GLY A 166 -8.74 8.59 -0.94
C GLY A 166 -7.32 8.92 -0.45
N PHE A 167 -6.33 8.58 -1.27
CA PHE A 167 -4.91 8.70 -0.92
C PHE A 167 -4.52 10.09 -0.36
N THR A 168 -4.87 11.16 -1.08
CA THR A 168 -4.56 12.54 -0.67
C THR A 168 -5.32 12.95 0.59
N GLY A 169 -6.55 12.46 0.77
CA GLY A 169 -7.35 12.67 1.97
C GLY A 169 -6.73 12.03 3.21
N LEU A 170 -6.24 10.80 3.08
CA LEU A 170 -5.55 10.08 4.16
C LEU A 170 -4.25 10.78 4.55
N ILE A 171 -3.43 11.18 3.56
CA ILE A 171 -2.21 11.96 3.81
C ILE A 171 -2.55 13.24 4.57
N ALA A 172 -3.51 14.03 4.09
CA ALA A 172 -3.91 15.27 4.75
C ALA A 172 -4.45 15.03 6.17
N GLY A 173 -5.24 13.96 6.36
CA GLY A 173 -5.78 13.58 7.68
C GLY A 173 -4.70 13.16 8.68
N LEU A 174 -3.62 12.52 8.20
CA LEU A 174 -2.48 12.13 9.02
C LEU A 174 -1.54 13.31 9.32
N THR A 175 -1.18 14.11 8.31
CA THR A 175 -0.24 15.23 8.48
C THR A 175 -0.84 16.37 9.30
N ASN A 176 -2.14 16.63 9.16
CA ASN A 176 -2.82 17.73 9.85
C ASN A 176 -3.22 17.38 11.28
N SER A 177 -2.96 16.15 11.76
CA SER A 177 -3.27 15.77 13.14
C SER A 177 -2.30 16.35 14.17
N GLY A 178 -1.20 16.96 13.72
CA GLY A 178 -0.14 17.45 14.60
C GLY A 178 0.76 16.36 15.19
N ASP A 179 0.61 15.10 14.75
CA ASP A 179 1.43 13.99 15.24
C ASP A 179 2.82 14.02 14.57
N PRO A 180 3.92 14.13 15.33
CA PRO A 180 5.27 14.16 14.76
C PRO A 180 5.62 12.93 13.93
N LEU A 181 4.99 11.77 14.20
CA LEU A 181 5.23 10.55 13.45
C LEU A 181 4.87 10.67 11.96
N PHE A 182 3.86 11.48 11.64
CA PHE A 182 3.37 11.65 10.28
C PHE A 182 3.97 12.88 9.59
N LYS A 183 4.94 13.54 10.25
CA LYS A 183 5.67 14.67 9.66
C LYS A 183 6.42 14.18 8.41
N GLY A 184 6.18 14.86 7.29
CA GLY A 184 6.85 14.53 6.02
C GLY A 184 6.12 13.51 5.15
N PHE A 185 4.95 13.00 5.57
CA PHE A 185 4.15 12.08 4.74
C PHE A 185 3.71 12.68 3.40
N THR A 186 3.74 14.01 3.24
CA THR A 186 3.57 14.68 1.95
C THR A 186 4.58 14.21 0.90
N ALA A 187 5.76 13.72 1.27
CA ALA A 187 6.74 13.17 0.34
C ALA A 187 6.21 11.92 -0.39
N LEU A 188 5.32 11.15 0.23
CA LEU A 188 4.70 9.95 -0.36
C LEU A 188 3.86 10.27 -1.61
N LEU A 189 3.43 11.53 -1.78
CA LEU A 189 2.70 11.98 -2.98
C LEU A 189 3.53 11.83 -4.25
N HIS A 190 4.85 12.03 -4.16
CA HIS A 190 5.73 11.96 -5.32
C HIS A 190 5.81 10.52 -5.87
N GLU A 191 6.09 9.55 -5.00
CA GLU A 191 6.16 8.13 -5.36
C GLU A 191 4.82 7.60 -5.86
N TYR A 192 3.74 7.97 -5.17
CA TYR A 192 2.40 7.59 -5.58
C TYR A 192 2.04 8.12 -6.97
N SER A 193 2.44 9.36 -7.30
CA SER A 193 2.22 9.94 -8.63
C SER A 193 3.01 9.20 -9.70
N ASN A 194 4.29 8.89 -9.46
CA ASN A 194 5.14 8.17 -10.42
C ASN A 194 4.57 6.78 -10.73
N ALA A 195 4.21 6.02 -9.69
CA ALA A 195 3.57 4.73 -9.89
C ALA A 195 2.16 4.84 -10.50
N SER A 196 1.50 6.00 -10.39
CA SER A 196 0.23 6.27 -11.09
C SER A 196 0.42 6.45 -12.59
N HIS A 197 1.47 7.16 -13.03
CA HIS A 197 1.82 7.27 -14.44
C HIS A 197 2.07 5.89 -15.06
N ILE A 198 2.84 5.05 -14.37
CA ILE A 198 3.11 3.66 -14.80
C ILE A 198 1.82 2.86 -14.89
N HIS A 199 0.99 2.88 -13.84
CA HIS A 199 -0.27 2.13 -13.79
C HIS A 199 -1.24 2.49 -14.91
N HIS A 200 -1.28 3.77 -15.31
CA HIS A 200 -2.15 4.24 -16.38
C HIS A 200 -1.53 4.11 -17.77
N ALA A 201 -0.28 3.68 -17.88
CA ALA A 201 0.47 3.62 -19.13
C ALA A 201 0.37 4.93 -19.93
N ASP A 202 0.39 6.07 -19.23
CA ASP A 202 0.41 7.37 -19.89
C ASP A 202 1.80 7.65 -20.50
N CYS A 203 1.93 8.76 -21.23
CA CYS A 203 3.17 9.09 -21.94
C CYS A 203 4.39 9.18 -21.02
N ILE A 204 4.20 9.56 -19.76
CA ILE A 204 5.28 9.60 -18.76
C ILE A 204 5.58 8.16 -18.30
N GLY A 205 4.54 7.41 -17.94
CA GLY A 205 4.65 6.05 -17.43
C GLY A 205 5.33 5.08 -18.39
N ILE A 206 4.99 5.14 -19.68
CA ILE A 206 5.67 4.32 -20.71
C ILE A 206 7.07 4.83 -21.05
N GLY A 207 7.31 6.14 -20.87
CA GLY A 207 8.59 6.77 -21.14
C GLY A 207 9.66 6.42 -20.11
N MET A 208 9.28 6.30 -18.83
CA MET A 208 10.23 6.06 -17.73
C MET A 208 11.07 4.76 -17.90
N PRO A 209 10.48 3.58 -18.20
CA PRO A 209 11.27 2.38 -18.45
C PRO A 209 12.16 2.49 -19.70
N MET A 210 11.61 3.05 -20.79
CA MET A 210 12.32 3.18 -22.06
C MET A 210 13.52 4.12 -21.95
N GLU A 211 13.36 5.23 -21.25
CA GLU A 211 14.46 6.17 -20.98
C GLU A 211 15.58 5.47 -20.21
N ARG A 212 15.25 4.65 -19.20
CA ARG A 212 16.25 3.89 -18.44
C ARG A 212 17.00 2.90 -19.33
N ASP A 213 16.32 2.23 -20.25
CA ASP A 213 16.94 1.25 -21.15
C ASP A 213 17.91 1.88 -22.17
N LEU A 214 17.73 3.17 -22.47
CA LEU A 214 18.58 3.93 -23.39
C LEU A 214 19.87 4.48 -22.73
N ARG A 215 20.00 4.38 -21.41
CA ARG A 215 21.19 4.85 -20.68
C ARG A 215 22.40 3.95 -20.90
N SER A 216 23.59 4.48 -20.60
CA SER A 216 24.81 3.67 -20.55
C SER A 216 24.68 2.54 -19.52
N ALA A 217 25.47 1.48 -19.67
CA ALA A 217 25.38 0.31 -18.79
C ALA A 217 25.58 0.68 -17.30
N ASP A 218 26.56 1.53 -16.99
CA ASP A 218 26.88 1.93 -15.62
C ASP A 218 25.78 2.82 -15.00
N GLU A 219 25.26 3.80 -15.76
CA GLU A 219 24.13 4.63 -15.32
C GLU A 219 22.87 3.79 -15.11
N ARG A 220 22.57 2.90 -16.06
CA ARG A 220 21.39 2.03 -16.01
C ARG A 220 21.44 1.07 -14.83
N ASP A 221 22.58 0.41 -14.62
CA ASP A 221 22.71 -0.59 -13.57
C ASP A 221 22.75 0.07 -12.17
N SER A 222 23.35 1.26 -12.05
CA SER A 222 23.34 2.02 -10.78
C SER A 222 21.95 2.54 -10.41
N ILE A 223 21.21 3.15 -11.34
CA ILE A 223 19.83 3.60 -11.07
C ILE A 223 18.89 2.42 -10.82
N HIS A 224 19.14 1.27 -11.45
CA HIS A 224 18.36 0.06 -11.20
C HIS A 224 18.54 -0.42 -9.75
N LEU A 225 19.77 -0.49 -9.24
CA LEU A 225 20.03 -0.89 -7.86
C LEU A 225 19.49 0.12 -6.84
N ALA A 226 19.61 1.42 -7.11
CA ALA A 226 19.00 2.45 -6.27
C ALA A 226 17.47 2.37 -6.26
N HIS A 227 16.87 2.01 -7.38
CA HIS A 227 15.43 1.79 -7.48
C HIS A 227 14.99 0.55 -6.68
N LEU A 228 15.71 -0.56 -6.83
CA LEU A 228 15.47 -1.78 -6.08
C LEU A 228 15.56 -1.54 -4.57
N SER A 229 16.63 -0.91 -4.10
CA SER A 229 16.82 -0.64 -2.67
C SER A 229 15.70 0.23 -2.13
N ARG A 230 15.26 1.25 -2.87
CA ARG A 230 14.10 2.08 -2.50
C ARG A 230 12.84 1.24 -2.33
N ILE A 231 12.48 0.39 -3.30
CA ILE A 231 11.28 -0.46 -3.19
C ILE A 231 11.32 -1.32 -1.92
N ILE A 232 12.49 -1.91 -1.62
CA ILE A 232 12.66 -2.73 -0.42
C ILE A 232 12.52 -1.87 0.84
N SER A 233 13.24 -0.75 0.92
CA SER A 233 13.20 0.16 2.07
C SER A 233 11.82 0.74 2.30
N ASP A 234 11.06 1.07 1.25
CA ASP A 234 9.67 1.53 1.36
C ASP A 234 8.77 0.45 1.96
N GLY A 235 8.91 -0.80 1.52
CA GLY A 235 8.15 -1.93 2.06
C GLY A 235 8.37 -2.12 3.56
N PHE A 236 9.63 -2.07 4.00
CA PHE A 236 10.00 -2.12 5.42
C PHE A 236 9.57 -0.86 6.19
N GLY A 237 9.72 0.32 5.61
CA GLY A 237 9.28 1.58 6.18
C GLY A 237 7.77 1.60 6.44
N TYR A 238 6.97 1.19 5.47
CA TYR A 238 5.53 1.04 5.63
C TYR A 238 5.16 0.04 6.73
N PHE A 239 5.86 -1.09 6.82
CA PHE A 239 5.67 -2.03 7.93
C PHE A 239 6.05 -1.40 9.29
N LYS A 240 7.17 -0.69 9.36
CA LYS A 240 7.62 0.04 10.55
C LYS A 240 6.55 1.01 11.05
N PHE A 241 5.96 1.79 10.15
CA PHE A 241 4.88 2.72 10.52
C PHE A 241 3.67 1.99 11.11
N ARG A 242 3.25 0.86 10.53
CA ARG A 242 2.13 0.06 11.06
C ARG A 242 2.43 -0.44 12.47
N VAL A 243 3.63 -0.97 12.72
CA VAL A 243 4.07 -1.42 14.04
C VAL A 243 4.05 -0.26 15.04
N MET A 244 4.72 0.85 14.74
CA MET A 244 4.81 1.99 15.66
C MET A 244 3.44 2.55 16.02
N THR A 245 2.56 2.79 15.03
CA THR A 245 1.22 3.32 15.28
C THR A 245 0.35 2.31 16.04
N GLY A 246 0.42 1.03 15.70
CA GLY A 246 -0.32 0.00 16.42
C GLY A 246 0.08 -0.13 17.89
N TYR A 247 1.38 -0.12 18.20
CA TYR A 247 1.87 -0.21 19.58
C TYR A 247 1.51 1.04 20.40
N ARG A 248 1.60 2.22 19.78
CA ARG A 248 1.11 3.48 20.39
C ARG A 248 -0.37 3.39 20.71
N PHE A 249 -1.18 2.89 19.78
CA PHE A 249 -2.63 2.77 19.94
C PHE A 249 -3.01 1.87 21.12
N ILE A 250 -2.44 0.67 21.22
CA ILE A 250 -2.77 -0.29 22.29
C ILE A 250 -2.10 0.05 23.62
N SER A 251 -1.26 1.10 23.67
CA SER A 251 -0.49 1.48 24.85
C SER A 251 0.31 0.31 25.42
N TYR A 252 0.86 -0.54 24.53
CA TYR A 252 1.65 -1.70 24.91
C TYR A 252 2.82 -1.27 25.79
N PRO A 253 3.29 -2.09 26.76
CA PRO A 253 4.42 -1.72 27.60
C PRO A 253 5.58 -1.20 26.76
N SER A 254 6.07 -0.01 27.11
CA SER A 254 7.10 0.68 26.34
C SER A 254 8.33 -0.20 26.12
N ALA A 255 8.68 -1.06 27.09
CA ALA A 255 9.80 -2.00 26.97
C ALA A 255 9.63 -3.02 25.83
N ASP A 256 8.43 -3.59 25.64
CA ASP A 256 8.17 -4.57 24.58
C ASP A 256 8.09 -3.89 23.22
N ALA A 257 7.48 -2.71 23.16
CA ALA A 257 7.51 -1.87 21.96
C ALA A 257 8.95 -1.53 21.55
N ILE A 258 9.78 -1.11 22.52
CA ILE A 258 11.20 -0.82 22.30
C ILE A 258 11.94 -2.08 21.82
N LYS A 259 11.66 -3.25 22.40
CA LYS A 259 12.28 -4.51 21.99
C LYS A 259 11.91 -4.89 20.56
N ALA A 260 10.62 -4.77 20.20
CA ALA A 260 10.13 -5.01 18.84
C ALA A 260 10.80 -4.07 17.84
N MET A 261 10.89 -2.78 18.17
CA MET A 261 11.55 -1.78 17.31
C MET A 261 13.04 -2.03 17.18
N LYS A 262 13.74 -2.40 18.25
CA LYS A 262 15.16 -2.77 18.20
C LYS A 262 15.39 -3.99 17.32
N LEU A 263 14.53 -5.02 17.42
CA LEU A 263 14.62 -6.21 16.57
C LEU A 263 14.39 -5.85 15.10
N PHE A 264 13.39 -5.02 14.81
CA PHE A 264 13.15 -4.51 13.46
C PHE A 264 14.40 -3.77 12.95
N GLU A 265 14.91 -2.81 13.71
CA GLU A 265 16.05 -1.97 13.30
C GLU A 265 17.31 -2.79 13.11
N SER A 266 17.65 -3.70 14.03
CA SER A 266 18.83 -4.55 13.87
C SER A 266 18.75 -5.46 12.64
N SER A 267 17.57 -6.02 12.37
CA SER A 267 17.41 -6.98 11.27
C SER A 267 17.35 -6.28 9.92
N PHE A 268 16.69 -5.12 9.84
CA PHE A 268 16.61 -4.33 8.63
C PHE A 268 17.93 -3.63 8.31
N SER A 269 18.64 -3.06 9.30
CA SER A 269 19.96 -2.46 9.07
C SER A 269 20.99 -3.49 8.61
N ALA A 270 20.94 -4.72 9.12
CA ALA A 270 21.81 -5.79 8.63
C ALA A 270 21.58 -6.09 7.14
N LEU A 271 20.35 -5.98 6.66
CA LEU A 271 20.01 -6.13 5.26
C LEU A 271 20.43 -4.90 4.43
N GLU A 272 20.25 -3.68 4.95
CA GLU A 272 20.69 -2.43 4.29
C GLU A 272 22.21 -2.34 4.16
N ASP A 273 22.96 -2.82 5.16
CA ASP A 273 24.42 -2.85 5.13
C ASP A 273 24.95 -3.72 3.97
N GLU A 274 24.22 -4.76 3.56
CA GLU A 274 24.57 -5.56 2.39
C GLU A 274 24.39 -4.82 1.07
N TYR A 275 23.47 -3.85 1.01
CA TYR A 275 23.26 -3.04 -0.18
C TYR A 275 24.42 -2.05 -0.40
N GLY A 276 24.97 -1.56 0.71
CA GLY A 276 25.86 -0.40 0.70
C GLY A 276 25.13 0.87 0.26
N ASP A 277 25.89 1.92 -0.05
CA ASP A 277 25.32 3.22 -0.43
C ASP A 277 25.03 3.31 -1.93
N VAL A 278 24.07 2.49 -2.40
CA VAL A 278 23.67 2.45 -3.82
C VAL A 278 23.09 3.76 -4.32
N TYR A 279 22.41 4.51 -3.44
CA TYR A 279 21.85 5.81 -3.79
C TYR A 279 22.96 6.82 -4.06
N LYS A 280 23.95 6.92 -3.17
CA LYS A 280 25.12 7.79 -3.39
C LYS A 280 25.88 7.37 -4.64
N ARG A 281 26.10 6.07 -4.84
CA ARG A 281 26.77 5.58 -6.05
C ARG A 281 26.04 6.03 -7.33
N TRP A 282 24.71 5.92 -7.35
CA TRP A 282 23.90 6.43 -8.46
C TRP A 282 24.06 7.95 -8.63
N MET A 283 23.99 8.72 -7.53
CA MET A 283 24.16 10.17 -7.56
C MET A 283 25.53 10.58 -8.11
N ASP A 284 26.61 9.93 -7.68
CA ASP A 284 27.97 10.22 -8.11
C ASP A 284 28.16 9.93 -9.62
N ILE A 285 27.48 8.91 -10.15
CA ILE A 285 27.52 8.56 -11.59
C ILE A 285 26.67 9.54 -12.41
N GLN A 286 25.45 9.84 -11.96
CA GLN A 286 24.47 10.61 -12.72
C GLN A 286 24.73 12.12 -12.68
N TYR A 287 25.31 12.59 -11.58
CA TYR A 287 25.55 14.00 -11.29
C TYR A 287 26.99 14.20 -10.77
N PRO A 288 28.00 13.95 -11.62
CA PRO A 288 29.40 14.13 -11.22
C PRO A 288 29.68 15.59 -10.88
N SER A 289 30.49 15.80 -9.85
CA SER A 289 30.90 17.13 -9.36
C SER A 289 31.80 17.88 -10.34
#